data_AF-X1T5C2-F1
#
_entry.id   AF-X1T5C2-F1
#
_cell.length_a   1.000
_cell.length_b   1.000
_cell.length_c   1.000
_cell.angle_alpha   90.00
_cell.angle_beta   90.00
_cell.angle_gamma   90.00
#
_symmetry.space_group_name_H-M   'P 1'
#
loop_
_entity.id
_entity.type
_entity.pdbx_description
1 polymer ?
#
loop_
_entity_poly.entity_id
_entity_poly.type
_entity_poly.pdbx_seq_one_letter_code
_entity_poly.pdbx_strand_id
1 'polypeptide(L)' 'AEGGVEITAGYYQLPPIRPPPAGRRQPTNLTELPDGDYRKHSNAVRRSIDRARNIVSFRTGYEQDS' A
#
# COMPACT_ATOMS: atom_id res chain seq x y z
N ALA A 1 14.51 -23.98 -11.37
CA ALA A 1 14.45 -22.78 -12.22
C ALA A 1 14.36 -23.25 -13.66
N GLU A 2 13.26 -23.00 -14.36
CA GLU A 2 13.12 -23.45 -15.75
C GLU A 2 14.04 -22.62 -16.64
N GLY A 3 15.11 -23.24 -17.15
CA GLY A 3 15.89 -22.72 -18.29
C GLY A 3 17.23 -22.02 -18.02
N GLY A 4 17.75 -22.02 -16.78
CA GLY A 4 19.08 -21.47 -16.49
C GLY A 4 20.18 -22.54 -16.53
N VAL A 5 21.36 -22.20 -17.07
CA VAL A 5 22.56 -23.06 -17.00
C VAL A 5 23.33 -22.72 -15.73
N GLU A 6 23.67 -23.72 -14.90
CA GLU A 6 24.47 -23.50 -13.70
C GLU A 6 25.91 -23.16 -14.08
N ILE A 7 26.41 -22.02 -13.59
CA ILE A 7 27.79 -21.55 -13.83
C ILE A 7 28.71 -21.80 -12.62
N THR A 8 28.13 -21.79 -11.41
CA THR A 8 28.78 -22.19 -10.15
C THR A 8 27.68 -22.40 -9.10
N ALA A 9 28.01 -23.00 -7.96
CA ALA A 9 27.04 -23.44 -6.96
C ALA A 9 26.05 -22.32 -6.57
N GLY A 10 24.79 -22.49 -6.97
CA GLY A 10 23.71 -21.53 -6.68
C GLY A 10 23.63 -20.31 -7.60
N TYR A 11 24.53 -20.19 -8.58
CA TYR A 11 24.52 -19.14 -9.60
C TYR A 11 24.16 -19.74 -10.95
N TYR A 12 23.09 -19.22 -11.55
CA TYR A 12 22.57 -19.69 -12.82
C TYR A 12 22.62 -18.56 -13.85
N GLN A 13 23.20 -18.84 -15.02
CA GLN A 13 23.12 -17.96 -16.17
C GLN A 13 21.75 -18.11 -16.82
N LEU A 14 20.99 -17.02 -16.82
CA LEU A 14 19.68 -16.95 -17.45
C LEU A 14 19.82 -16.72 -18.96
N PRO A 15 18.85 -17.18 -19.76
CA PRO A 15 18.81 -16.88 -21.19
C PRO A 15 18.75 -15.35 -21.42
N PRO A 16 19.38 -14.85 -22.50
CA PRO A 16 19.48 -13.42 -22.79
C PRO A 16 18.12 -12.76 -23.04
N ILE A 17 17.13 -13.52 -23.53
CA ILE A 17 15.77 -13.07 -23.74
C ILE A 17 14.87 -13.82 -22.77
N ARG A 18 14.19 -13.08 -21.90
CA ARG A 18 13.11 -13.61 -21.06
C ARG A 18 11.79 -13.29 -21.74
N PRO A 19 10.89 -14.27 -21.94
CA PRO A 19 9.57 -13.95 -22.47
C PRO A 19 8.89 -12.94 -21.52
N PRO A 20 8.09 -12.01 -22.06
CA PRO A 20 7.28 -11.16 -21.22
C PRO A 20 6.42 -12.02 -20.30
N PRO A 21 6.09 -11.55 -19.08
CA PRO A 21 5.17 -12.26 -18.20
C PRO A 21 3.90 -12.64 -18.97
N ALA A 22 3.47 -13.89 -18.86
CA ALA A 22 2.42 -14.49 -19.70
C ALA A 22 1.03 -13.84 -19.61
N GLY A 23 0.85 -12.81 -18.79
CA GLY A 23 -0.42 -12.10 -18.67
C GLY A 23 -0.28 -10.71 -18.07
N ARG A 24 -1.34 -9.89 -18.24
CA ARG A 24 -1.50 -8.68 -17.44
C ARG A 24 -1.48 -9.09 -15.98
N ARG A 25 -0.60 -8.47 -15.18
CA ARG A 25 -0.76 -8.44 -13.73
C ARG A 25 -2.10 -7.77 -13.45
N GLN A 26 -3.15 -8.55 -13.25
CA GLN A 26 -4.37 -8.06 -12.63
C GLN A 26 -4.10 -8.09 -11.14
N PRO A 27 -3.95 -6.94 -10.48
CA PRO A 27 -3.91 -6.93 -9.03
C PRO A 27 -5.31 -7.32 -8.54
N THR A 28 -5.49 -8.61 -8.27
CA THR A 28 -6.75 -9.19 -7.76
C THR A 28 -7.14 -8.64 -6.39
N ASN A 29 -6.24 -7.89 -5.75
CA ASN A 29 -6.41 -7.33 -4.41
C ASN A 29 -6.82 -5.85 -4.43
N LEU A 30 -7.13 -5.26 -5.59
CA LEU A 30 -7.76 -3.94 -5.65
C LEU A 30 -9.26 -4.09 -5.40
N THR A 31 -9.67 -4.07 -4.13
CA THR A 31 -11.07 -3.89 -3.76
C THR A 31 -11.40 -2.40 -3.73
N GLU A 32 -12.54 -2.00 -4.30
CA GLU A 32 -13.04 -0.64 -4.09
C GLU A 32 -13.23 -0.40 -2.59
N LEU A 33 -12.75 0.75 -2.12
CA LEU A 33 -12.93 1.12 -0.73
C LEU A 33 -14.39 1.51 -0.49
N PRO A 34 -14.92 1.34 0.73
CA PRO A 34 -16.22 1.87 1.09
C PRO A 34 -16.31 3.39 0.86
N ASP A 35 -17.51 3.88 0.61
CA ASP A 35 -17.74 5.32 0.56
C ASP A 35 -17.54 5.94 1.94
N GLY A 36 -16.83 7.07 1.97
CA GLY A 36 -16.39 7.70 3.22
C GLY A 36 -15.15 7.08 3.86
N ASP A 37 -14.49 6.09 3.24
CA ASP A 37 -13.20 5.63 3.73
C ASP A 37 -12.20 6.79 3.76
N TYR A 38 -11.57 7.01 4.91
CA TYR A 38 -10.64 8.10 5.14
C TYR A 38 -9.49 8.14 4.11
N ARG A 39 -9.12 6.99 3.53
CA ARG A 39 -8.08 6.89 2.49
C ARG A 39 -8.53 7.41 1.12
N LYS A 40 -9.84 7.50 0.86
CA LYS A 40 -10.37 8.12 -0.36
C LYS A 40 -10.25 9.65 -0.35
N HIS A 41 -9.97 10.27 0.80
CA HIS A 41 -9.89 11.72 0.92
C HIS A 41 -8.54 12.28 0.43
N SER A 42 -8.57 13.49 -0.13
CA SER A 42 -7.35 14.23 -0.47
C SER A 42 -6.52 14.53 0.78
N ASN A 43 -5.22 14.76 0.60
CA ASN A 43 -4.32 15.07 1.72
C ASN A 43 -4.78 16.30 2.52
N ALA A 44 -5.40 17.29 1.87
CA ALA A 44 -5.93 18.47 2.54
C ALA A 44 -7.10 18.12 3.47
N VAL A 45 -8.03 17.29 3.00
CA VAL A 45 -9.19 16.83 3.77
C VAL A 45 -8.75 15.91 4.91
N ARG A 46 -7.76 15.05 4.69
CA ARG A 46 -7.18 14.21 5.75
C ARG A 46 -6.60 15.06 6.89
N ARG A 47 -5.80 16.07 6.55
CA ARG A 47 -5.22 17.00 7.54
C ARG A 47 -6.29 17.77 8.31
N SER A 48 -7.39 18.18 7.68
CA SER A 48 -8.47 18.88 8.39
C SER A 48 -9.22 17.96 9.35
N ILE A 49 -9.49 16.71 8.94
CA ILE A 49 -10.08 15.68 9.81
C ILE A 49 -9.17 15.42 11.02
N ASP A 50 -7.87 15.24 10.81
CA ASP A 50 -6.93 14.96 11.89
C ASP A 50 -6.79 16.14 12.86
N ARG A 51 -6.78 17.37 12.33
CA ARG A 51 -6.81 18.58 13.16
C ARG A 51 -8.09 18.66 13.99
N ALA A 52 -9.25 18.41 13.39
CA ALA A 52 -10.53 18.42 14.10
C ALA A 52 -10.57 17.35 15.21
N ARG A 53 -10.09 16.13 14.93
CA ARG A 53 -9.95 15.06 15.93
C ARG A 53 -9.05 15.49 17.09
N ASN A 54 -7.91 16.12 16.80
CA ASN A 54 -6.97 16.60 17.82
C ASN A 54 -7.59 17.67 18.74
N ILE A 55 -8.36 18.60 18.18
CA ILE A 55 -9.07 19.64 18.95
C ILE A 55 -10.12 19.00 19.87
N VAL A 56 -10.90 18.05 19.35
CA VAL A 56 -11.90 17.33 20.14
C VAL A 56 -11.23 16.54 21.26
N SER A 57 -10.18 15.77 20.96
CA SER A 57 -9.47 14.97 21.97
C SER A 57 -8.86 15.83 23.08
N PHE A 58 -8.34 17.01 22.72
CA PHE A 58 -7.84 17.96 23.71
C PHE A 58 -8.97 18.42 24.63
N ARG A 59 -10.10 18.89 24.08
CA ARG A 59 -11.24 19.36 24.88
C ARG A 59 -11.81 18.28 25.78
N THR A 60 -12.02 17.07 25.27
CA THR A 60 -12.53 15.94 26.06
C THR A 60 -11.58 15.52 27.18
N GLY A 61 -10.26 15.65 26.96
CA GLY A 61 -9.27 15.39 28.02
C GLY A 61 -9.37 16.41 29.15
N TYR A 62 -9.48 17.70 28.81
CA TYR A 62 -9.69 18.75 29.83
C TYR A 62 -10.99 18.56 30.62
N GLU A 63 -12.10 18.18 29.96
CA GLU A 63 -13.37 17.94 30.63
C GLU A 63 -13.36 16.72 31.57
N GLN A 64 -12.47 15.74 31.37
CA GLN A 64 -12.32 14.57 32.27
C GLN A 64 -11.43 14.85 33.48
N ASP A 65 -10.49 15.79 33.36
CA ASP A 65 -9.52 16.13 34.41
C ASP A 65 -9.97 17.32 35.29
N SER A 66 -11.16 17.87 35.04
CA SER A 66 -11.78 19.00 35.77
C SER A 66 -12.90 18.54 36.71
#